data_AF-A0A089WTK1-F1
#
_entry.id   AF-A0A089WTK1-F1
#
_cell.length_a   1.000
_cell.length_b   1.000
_cell.length_c   1.000
_cell.angle_alpha   90.00
_cell.angle_beta   90.00
_cell.angle_gamma   90.00
#
_symmetry.space_group_name_H-M   'P 1'
#
loop_
_entity.id
_entity.type
_entity.pdbx_description
1 polymer ?
#
loop_
_entity_poly.entity_id
_entity_poly.type
_entity_poly.pdbx_seq_one_letter_code
_entity_poly.pdbx_strand_id
1 'polypeptide(L)'
;MSWQLPTFNTVPTQQVLNDFYLREIAEPWDFKRAPRNDEYITIHRLEHQWNQYEEGRADCANLPSTAAEFLIWYQTLHQEHRREVAPFFEYLAERSSLAELNFYIAMEEQVDGRFDDVIALAQLGMSGDMKMALAENFWDEMGLGQLNEMHTLLFKDSAQRLQAFSALPETVVEAPFEALKNGNILLMYALRRQYHPRLLGALTILEHTAPYRFSRTVKAMRRLGVPEQAIYYHHMHVKIDANHGKQLLNRVIVPLIEASPAALEEICRGCLIRYNIAADYYRSIAQRLNFPASLAQ
;
A
#
# COMPACT_ATOMS: atom_id res chain seq x y z
N MET A 1 -14.48 28.51 19.20
CA MET A 1 -14.03 28.71 17.80
C MET A 1 -13.63 27.35 17.27
N SER A 2 -14.30 26.92 16.20
CA SER A 2 -14.11 25.64 15.52
C SER A 2 -12.72 25.59 14.90
N TRP A 3 -11.90 24.59 15.27
CA TRP A 3 -10.62 24.33 14.63
C TRP A 3 -10.87 23.56 13.34
N GLN A 4 -10.98 24.26 12.21
CA GLN A 4 -10.84 23.63 10.90
C GLN A 4 -9.37 23.22 10.71
N LEU A 5 -9.11 21.90 10.73
CA LEU A 5 -7.84 21.32 10.31
C LEU A 5 -7.72 21.36 8.75
N PRO A 6 -6.51 21.54 8.16
CA PRO A 6 -6.32 22.13 6.83
C PRO A 6 -6.03 21.15 5.67
N THR A 7 -6.38 21.61 4.46
CA THR A 7 -5.88 21.37 3.08
C THR A 7 -5.24 20.05 2.57
N PHE A 8 -4.69 19.12 3.36
CA PHE A 8 -3.96 17.93 2.84
C PHE A 8 -4.81 16.68 2.54
N ASN A 9 -5.98 16.54 3.16
CA ASN A 9 -6.97 15.48 2.86
C ASN A 9 -7.91 15.95 1.74
N THR A 10 -7.33 16.39 0.63
CA THR A 10 -8.07 16.84 -0.56
C THR A 10 -7.45 16.21 -1.79
N VAL A 11 -8.28 15.96 -2.80
CA VAL A 11 -7.80 15.40 -4.08
C VAL A 11 -6.70 16.27 -4.69
N PRO A 12 -6.85 17.61 -4.81
CA PRO A 12 -5.79 18.44 -5.39
C PRO A 12 -4.46 18.37 -4.65
N THR A 13 -4.47 18.32 -3.31
CA THR A 13 -3.22 18.26 -2.55
C THR A 13 -2.54 16.91 -2.67
N GLN A 14 -3.30 15.82 -2.64
CA GLN A 14 -2.74 14.49 -2.82
C GLN A 14 -2.24 14.26 -4.26
N GLN A 15 -2.86 14.88 -5.26
CA GLN A 15 -2.34 14.90 -6.63
C GLN A 15 -1.00 15.63 -6.72
N VAL A 16 -0.88 16.81 -6.09
CA VAL A 16 0.41 17.55 -6.04
C VAL A 16 1.52 16.72 -5.40
N LEU A 17 1.23 16.01 -4.30
CA LEU A 17 2.20 15.11 -3.66
C LEU A 17 2.55 13.93 -4.58
N ASN A 18 1.55 13.29 -5.18
CA ASN A 18 1.74 12.15 -6.08
C ASN A 18 2.60 12.55 -7.30
N ASP A 19 2.25 13.64 -7.97
CA ASP A 19 2.98 14.19 -9.11
C ASP A 19 4.42 14.55 -8.76
N PHE A 20 4.66 15.01 -7.53
CA PHE A 20 6.02 15.25 -7.05
C PHE A 20 6.78 13.94 -6.88
N TYR A 21 6.22 12.97 -6.18
CA TYR A 21 6.88 11.68 -5.93
C TYR A 21 7.18 10.91 -7.21
N LEU A 22 6.24 10.85 -8.14
CA LEU A 22 6.44 10.16 -9.42
C LEU A 22 7.52 10.82 -10.29
N ARG A 23 7.82 12.12 -10.08
CA ARG A 23 8.94 12.80 -10.75
C ARG A 23 10.28 12.53 -10.06
N GLU A 24 10.30 12.23 -8.76
CA GLU A 24 11.52 11.82 -8.04
C GLU A 24 12.04 10.46 -8.52
N ILE A 25 11.10 9.54 -8.84
CA ILE A 25 11.39 8.19 -9.34
C ILE A 25 11.06 8.04 -10.83
N ALA A 26 11.03 9.15 -11.57
CA ALA A 26 10.73 9.11 -12.99
C ALA A 26 11.81 8.37 -13.78
N GLU A 27 11.41 7.86 -14.94
CA GLU A 27 12.30 7.25 -15.90
C GLU A 27 13.46 8.20 -16.29
N PRO A 28 14.65 7.68 -16.63
CA PRO A 28 15.82 8.51 -16.90
C PRO A 28 15.64 9.52 -18.06
N TRP A 29 14.74 9.26 -19.02
CA TRP A 29 14.46 10.19 -20.12
C TRP A 29 13.58 11.38 -19.71
N ASP A 30 12.89 11.30 -18.57
CA ASP A 30 12.05 12.37 -18.02
C ASP A 30 12.83 13.31 -17.06
N PHE A 31 14.17 13.25 -17.06
CA PHE A 31 15.04 14.02 -16.16
C PHE A 31 14.77 15.54 -16.13
N LYS A 32 14.20 16.12 -17.20
CA LYS A 32 13.83 17.55 -17.24
C LYS A 32 12.63 17.90 -16.36
N ARG A 33 11.81 16.91 -15.99
CA ARG A 33 10.67 17.05 -15.09
C ARG A 33 11.04 16.78 -13.63
N ALA A 34 12.27 16.33 -13.36
CA ALA A 34 12.75 16.08 -12.00
C ALA A 34 12.47 17.31 -11.11
N PRO A 35 12.05 17.10 -9.84
CA PRO A 35 11.67 18.21 -8.99
C PRO A 35 12.80 19.19 -8.72
N ARG A 36 12.45 20.48 -8.69
CA ARG A 36 13.40 21.57 -8.42
C ARG A 36 13.46 21.88 -6.93
N ASN A 37 14.58 22.45 -6.48
CA ASN A 37 14.83 22.76 -5.06
C ASN A 37 13.74 23.61 -4.39
N ASP A 38 13.11 24.54 -5.12
CA ASP A 38 12.01 25.37 -4.63
C ASP A 38 10.73 24.57 -4.33
N GLU A 39 10.49 23.48 -5.07
CA GLU A 39 9.34 22.61 -4.89
C GLU A 39 9.45 21.82 -3.57
N TYR A 40 10.65 21.34 -3.22
CA TYR A 40 10.89 20.61 -1.97
C TYR A 40 10.47 21.40 -0.73
N ILE A 41 10.67 22.72 -0.69
CA ILE A 41 10.27 23.53 0.48
C ILE A 41 8.76 23.47 0.69
N THR A 42 7.98 23.54 -0.39
CA THR A 42 6.52 23.45 -0.33
C THR A 42 6.08 22.05 0.02
N ILE A 43 6.69 21.04 -0.60
CA ILE A 43 6.35 19.64 -0.39
C ILE A 43 6.68 19.19 1.03
N HIS A 44 7.86 19.52 1.57
CA HIS A 44 8.21 19.19 2.95
C HIS A 44 7.24 19.82 3.96
N ARG A 45 6.71 21.01 3.69
CA ARG A 45 5.67 21.63 4.54
C ARG A 45 4.38 20.83 4.52
N LEU A 46 3.93 20.40 3.33
CA LEU A 46 2.74 19.57 3.16
C LEU A 46 2.91 18.19 3.82
N GLU A 47 4.05 17.54 3.57
CA GLU A 47 4.43 16.27 4.18
C GLU A 47 4.45 16.38 5.71
N HIS A 48 5.04 17.44 6.27
CA HIS A 48 5.09 17.63 7.72
C HIS A 48 3.68 17.75 8.33
N GLN A 49 2.82 18.58 7.74
CA GLN A 49 1.45 18.76 8.21
C GLN A 49 0.62 17.48 8.09
N TRP A 50 0.77 16.78 6.96
CA TRP A 50 0.06 15.52 6.73
C TRP A 50 0.55 14.43 7.69
N ASN A 51 1.86 14.28 7.86
CA ASN A 51 2.44 13.30 8.78
C ASN A 51 2.04 13.56 10.23
N GLN A 52 2.03 14.82 10.69
CA GLN A 52 1.51 15.19 12.02
C GLN A 52 0.04 14.82 12.21
N TYR A 53 -0.77 14.99 11.15
CA TYR A 53 -2.17 14.58 11.20
C TYR A 53 -2.31 13.06 11.35
N GLU A 54 -1.57 12.26 10.58
CA GLU A 54 -1.65 10.79 10.70
C GLU A 54 -1.05 10.29 12.03
N GLU A 55 0.00 10.93 12.54
CA GLU A 55 0.54 10.67 13.87
C GLU A 55 -0.50 10.90 14.97
N GLY A 56 -1.30 11.98 14.86
CA GLY A 56 -2.38 12.27 15.79
C GLY A 56 -3.53 11.25 15.78
N ARG A 57 -3.60 10.40 14.75
CA ARG A 57 -4.57 9.31 14.61
C ARG A 57 -4.03 7.95 15.04
N ALA A 58 -2.71 7.79 15.11
CA ALA A 58 -2.08 6.54 15.48
C ALA A 58 -2.18 6.33 17.01
N ASP A 59 -2.84 5.27 17.45
CA ASP A 59 -2.92 4.93 18.86
C ASP A 59 -1.57 4.39 19.36
N CYS A 60 -0.79 5.29 19.97
CA CYS A 60 0.53 4.99 20.52
C CYS A 60 0.50 4.79 22.05
N ALA A 61 -0.68 4.61 22.67
CA ALA A 61 -0.78 4.55 24.13
C ALA A 61 -0.09 3.33 24.75
N ASN A 62 -0.09 2.19 24.05
CA ASN A 62 0.40 0.91 24.55
C ASN A 62 1.37 0.24 23.55
N LEU A 63 2.42 0.97 23.16
CA LEU A 63 3.44 0.42 22.26
C LEU A 63 4.34 -0.61 22.97
N PRO A 64 4.77 -1.66 22.25
CA PRO A 64 5.74 -2.62 22.77
C PRO A 64 7.09 -1.96 23.05
N SER A 65 7.86 -2.52 23.98
CA SER A 65 9.20 -2.03 24.36
C SER A 65 10.32 -2.99 23.94
N THR A 66 10.00 -4.20 23.51
CA THR A 66 10.97 -5.21 23.06
C THR A 66 10.54 -5.88 21.75
N ALA A 67 11.46 -6.56 21.05
CA ALA A 67 11.13 -7.31 19.85
C ALA A 67 10.11 -8.44 20.11
N ALA A 68 10.19 -9.10 21.28
CA ALA A 68 9.25 -10.16 21.66
C ALA A 68 7.83 -9.60 21.90
N GLU A 69 7.72 -8.48 22.60
CA GLU A 69 6.44 -7.77 22.79
C GLU A 69 5.91 -7.24 21.46
N PHE A 70 6.79 -6.77 20.57
CA PHE A 70 6.41 -6.30 19.25
C PHE A 70 5.74 -7.39 18.42
N LEU A 71 6.24 -8.62 18.43
CA LEU A 71 5.61 -9.74 17.70
C LEU A 71 4.17 -9.99 18.18
N ILE A 72 3.94 -9.93 19.49
CA ILE A 72 2.60 -10.11 20.08
C ILE A 72 1.69 -8.95 19.69
N TRP A 73 2.17 -7.71 19.85
CA TRP A 73 1.44 -6.49 19.49
C TRP A 73 1.08 -6.48 17.99
N TYR A 74 2.03 -6.80 17.13
CA TYR A 74 1.87 -6.80 15.68
C TYR A 74 0.88 -7.88 15.22
N GLN A 75 0.88 -9.06 15.85
CA GLN A 75 -0.12 -10.10 15.55
C GLN A 75 -1.54 -9.64 15.88
N THR A 76 -1.74 -8.92 16.98
CA THR A 76 -3.03 -8.32 17.33
C THR A 76 -3.45 -7.29 16.28
N LEU A 77 -2.56 -6.35 15.94
CA LEU A 77 -2.81 -5.33 14.91
C LEU A 77 -3.17 -5.94 13.55
N HIS A 78 -2.47 -6.99 13.13
CA HIS A 78 -2.74 -7.71 11.89
C HIS A 78 -4.13 -8.36 11.88
N GLN A 79 -4.52 -8.99 12.99
CA GLN A 79 -5.85 -9.60 13.13
C GLN A 79 -6.96 -8.54 13.14
N GLU A 80 -6.74 -7.42 13.81
CA GLU A 80 -7.67 -6.29 13.82
C GLU A 80 -7.83 -5.70 12.42
N HIS A 81 -6.73 -5.52 11.69
CA HIS A 81 -6.78 -5.01 10.31
C HIS A 81 -7.60 -5.94 9.43
N ARG A 82 -7.37 -7.25 9.55
CA ARG A 82 -8.13 -8.26 8.83
C ARG A 82 -9.63 -8.15 9.13
N ARG A 83 -10.02 -7.96 10.40
CA ARG A 83 -11.43 -7.79 10.80
C ARG A 83 -12.03 -6.51 10.22
N GLU A 84 -11.30 -5.39 10.28
CA GLU A 84 -11.74 -4.09 9.76
C GLU A 84 -12.07 -4.15 8.26
N VAL A 85 -11.22 -4.80 7.46
CA VAL A 85 -11.39 -4.83 5.99
C VAL A 85 -12.23 -6.02 5.48
N ALA A 86 -12.47 -7.03 6.32
CA ALA A 86 -13.18 -8.25 5.92
C ALA A 86 -14.57 -7.99 5.32
N PRO A 87 -15.44 -7.14 5.90
CA PRO A 87 -16.77 -6.87 5.34
C PRO A 87 -16.73 -6.46 3.86
N PHE A 88 -15.83 -5.55 3.51
CA PHE A 88 -15.64 -5.09 2.13
C PHE A 88 -15.18 -6.23 1.22
N PHE A 89 -14.15 -6.97 1.64
CA PHE A 89 -13.58 -8.02 0.80
C PHE A 89 -14.44 -9.28 0.68
N GLU A 90 -15.21 -9.64 1.71
CA GLU A 90 -16.19 -10.72 1.60
C GLU A 90 -17.34 -10.31 0.67
N TYR A 91 -17.78 -9.05 0.69
CA TYR A 91 -18.73 -8.57 -0.31
C TYR A 91 -18.17 -8.57 -1.72
N LEU A 92 -16.92 -8.11 -1.89
CA LEU A 92 -16.24 -8.18 -3.18
C LEU A 92 -16.22 -9.64 -3.67
N ALA A 93 -15.81 -10.57 -2.81
CA ALA A 93 -15.70 -11.98 -3.13
C ALA A 93 -17.04 -12.66 -3.46
N GLU A 94 -18.11 -12.36 -2.73
CA GLU A 94 -19.36 -13.14 -2.74
C GLU A 94 -20.52 -12.45 -3.46
N ARG A 95 -20.51 -11.12 -3.54
CA ARG A 95 -21.70 -10.33 -3.94
C ARG A 95 -21.45 -9.29 -5.01
N SER A 96 -20.23 -8.76 -5.16
CA SER A 96 -19.95 -7.73 -6.17
C SER A 96 -20.34 -8.16 -7.58
N SER A 97 -20.74 -7.18 -8.37
CA SER A 97 -20.90 -7.23 -9.82
C SER A 97 -19.56 -7.02 -10.53
N LEU A 98 -19.54 -7.31 -11.83
CA LEU A 98 -18.36 -7.07 -12.66
C LEU A 98 -17.98 -5.58 -12.74
N ALA A 99 -18.95 -4.67 -12.68
CA ALA A 99 -18.69 -3.23 -12.67
C ALA A 99 -18.02 -2.76 -11.36
N GLU A 100 -18.48 -3.27 -10.22
CA GLU A 100 -17.89 -2.97 -8.90
C GLU A 100 -16.47 -3.55 -8.79
N LEU A 101 -16.23 -4.75 -9.32
CA LEU A 101 -14.90 -5.34 -9.38
C LEU A 101 -13.96 -4.53 -10.29
N ASN A 102 -14.41 -4.12 -11.48
CA ASN A 102 -13.61 -3.26 -12.36
C ASN A 102 -13.26 -1.93 -11.68
N PHE A 103 -14.24 -1.31 -11.02
CA PHE A 103 -14.02 -0.09 -10.27
C PHE A 103 -12.95 -0.28 -9.20
N TYR A 104 -13.02 -1.36 -8.42
CA TYR A 104 -12.01 -1.65 -7.40
C TYR A 104 -10.61 -1.84 -8.00
N ILE A 105 -10.47 -2.63 -9.08
CA ILE A 105 -9.17 -2.84 -9.73
C ILE A 105 -8.62 -1.54 -10.33
N ALA A 106 -9.48 -0.71 -10.93
CA ALA A 106 -9.09 0.61 -11.42
C ALA A 106 -8.58 1.51 -10.29
N MET A 107 -9.15 1.41 -9.08
CA MET A 107 -8.64 2.14 -7.91
C MET A 107 -7.30 1.59 -7.41
N GLU A 108 -7.08 0.27 -7.43
CA GLU A 108 -5.77 -0.30 -7.11
C GLU A 108 -4.70 0.20 -8.09
N GLU A 109 -5.02 0.31 -9.39
CA GLU A 109 -4.08 0.79 -10.41
C GLU A 109 -3.58 2.21 -10.17
N GLN A 110 -4.42 3.09 -9.63
CA GLN A 110 -4.03 4.47 -9.30
C GLN A 110 -3.02 4.55 -8.15
N VAL A 111 -2.83 3.46 -7.41
CA VAL A 111 -2.10 3.45 -6.14
C VAL A 111 -0.88 2.53 -6.17
N ASP A 112 -0.90 1.48 -6.99
CA ASP A 112 0.07 0.36 -6.94
C ASP A 112 1.23 0.48 -7.94
N GLY A 113 1.21 1.47 -8.85
CA GLY A 113 2.03 1.46 -10.07
C GLY A 113 3.56 1.58 -9.93
N ARG A 114 4.11 1.63 -8.70
CA ARG A 114 5.55 1.78 -8.43
C ARG A 114 5.99 1.04 -7.16
N PHE A 115 5.33 -0.08 -6.83
CA PHE A 115 5.67 -0.84 -5.62
C PHE A 115 7.12 -1.36 -5.65
N ASP A 116 7.58 -1.83 -6.81
CA ASP A 116 8.96 -2.26 -7.01
C ASP A 116 10.01 -1.18 -6.64
N ASP A 117 9.82 0.07 -7.09
CA ASP A 117 10.66 1.21 -6.74
C ASP A 117 10.66 1.48 -5.22
N VAL A 118 9.51 1.32 -4.55
CA VAL A 118 9.42 1.44 -3.09
C VAL A 118 10.26 0.38 -2.39
N ILE A 119 10.21 -0.88 -2.84
CA ILE A 119 11.05 -1.96 -2.29
C ILE A 119 12.54 -1.69 -2.58
N ALA A 120 12.89 -1.22 -3.77
CA ALA A 120 14.26 -0.84 -4.11
C ALA A 120 14.79 0.25 -3.18
N LEU A 121 14.00 1.31 -2.94
CA LEU A 121 14.35 2.39 -2.00
C LEU A 121 14.42 1.89 -0.55
N ALA A 122 13.54 0.96 -0.15
CA ALA A 122 13.58 0.33 1.18
C ALA A 122 14.86 -0.51 1.39
N GLN A 123 15.43 -1.07 0.32
CA GLN A 123 16.68 -1.84 0.40
C GLN A 123 17.92 -0.96 0.64
N LEU A 124 17.91 0.31 0.20
CA LEU A 124 19.09 1.17 0.21
C LEU A 124 19.62 1.42 1.64
N GLY A 125 20.90 1.11 1.84
CA GLY A 125 21.59 1.27 3.12
C GLY A 125 21.33 0.16 4.14
N MET A 126 20.50 -0.84 3.83
CA MET A 126 20.37 -2.04 4.65
C MET A 126 21.66 -2.86 4.64
N SER A 127 21.87 -3.69 5.67
CA SER A 127 23.06 -4.54 5.84
C SER A 127 22.68 -5.97 6.23
N GLY A 128 23.56 -6.92 5.93
CA GLY A 128 23.39 -8.32 6.30
C GLY A 128 22.11 -8.96 5.75
N ASP A 129 21.49 -9.82 6.55
CA ASP A 129 20.29 -10.57 6.12
C ASP A 129 19.07 -9.67 5.87
N MET A 130 18.96 -8.53 6.56
CA MET A 130 17.90 -7.55 6.29
C MET A 130 17.95 -7.05 4.84
N LYS A 131 19.16 -6.80 4.31
CA LYS A 131 19.35 -6.39 2.92
C LYS A 131 18.98 -7.51 1.95
N MET A 132 19.33 -8.75 2.29
CA MET A 132 19.02 -9.93 1.47
C MET A 132 17.52 -10.19 1.41
N ALA A 133 16.80 -10.07 2.52
CA ALA A 133 15.35 -10.22 2.54
C ALA A 133 14.64 -9.23 1.61
N LEU A 134 15.05 -7.96 1.62
CA LEU A 134 14.53 -6.94 0.68
C LEU A 134 15.02 -7.16 -0.76
N ALA A 135 16.21 -7.74 -0.96
CA ALA A 135 16.69 -8.13 -2.29
C ALA A 135 15.85 -9.25 -2.92
N GLU A 136 15.51 -10.27 -2.12
CA GLU A 136 14.66 -11.38 -2.54
C GLU A 136 13.26 -10.88 -2.90
N ASN A 137 12.67 -10.05 -2.04
CA ASN A 137 11.39 -9.39 -2.31
C ASN A 137 11.44 -8.60 -3.63
N PHE A 138 12.42 -7.70 -3.80
CA PHE A 138 12.59 -6.96 -5.05
C PHE A 138 12.76 -7.88 -6.27
N TRP A 139 13.51 -8.97 -6.13
CA TRP A 139 13.75 -9.90 -7.23
C TRP A 139 12.48 -10.66 -7.65
N ASP A 140 11.61 -10.99 -6.68
CA ASP A 140 10.27 -11.52 -6.97
C ASP A 140 9.44 -10.48 -7.73
N GLU A 141 9.42 -9.21 -7.29
CA GLU A 141 8.72 -8.12 -8.01
C GLU A 141 9.21 -7.94 -9.46
N MET A 142 10.50 -8.18 -9.70
CA MET A 142 11.13 -8.18 -11.03
C MET A 142 10.85 -9.45 -11.86
N GLY A 143 9.93 -10.31 -11.42
CA GLY A 143 9.59 -11.54 -12.13
C GLY A 143 10.76 -12.52 -12.21
N LEU A 144 11.65 -12.51 -11.21
CA LEU A 144 12.90 -13.26 -11.21
C LEU A 144 13.77 -12.97 -12.45
N GLY A 145 13.71 -11.74 -12.96
CA GLY A 145 14.44 -11.28 -14.14
C GLY A 145 13.75 -11.58 -15.48
N GLN A 146 12.55 -12.15 -15.47
CA GLN A 146 11.75 -12.38 -16.67
C GLN A 146 10.80 -11.20 -16.86
N LEU A 147 11.00 -10.42 -17.93
CA LEU A 147 10.24 -9.19 -18.17
C LEU A 147 8.72 -9.45 -18.21
N ASN A 148 8.28 -10.53 -18.85
CA ASN A 148 6.86 -10.89 -18.93
C ASN A 148 6.27 -11.39 -17.61
N GLU A 149 7.10 -11.59 -16.58
CA GLU A 149 6.69 -11.97 -15.23
C GLU A 149 6.88 -10.81 -14.23
N MET A 150 7.38 -9.65 -14.66
CA MET A 150 7.50 -8.47 -13.80
C MET A 150 6.11 -8.06 -13.30
N HIS A 151 5.95 -7.95 -11.99
CA HIS A 151 4.65 -7.79 -11.34
C HIS A 151 3.90 -6.54 -11.82
N THR A 152 4.59 -5.42 -11.99
CA THR A 152 4.00 -4.18 -12.51
C THR A 152 3.45 -4.35 -13.93
N LEU A 153 4.09 -5.17 -14.78
CA LEU A 153 3.58 -5.47 -16.12
C LEU A 153 2.41 -6.46 -16.08
N LEU A 154 2.48 -7.45 -15.21
CA LEU A 154 1.40 -8.43 -15.00
C LEU A 154 0.12 -7.78 -14.46
N PHE A 155 0.24 -6.84 -13.52
CA PHE A 155 -0.91 -6.11 -13.00
C PHE A 155 -1.57 -5.27 -14.10
N LYS A 156 -0.76 -4.56 -14.89
CA LYS A 156 -1.24 -3.77 -16.04
C LYS A 156 -1.97 -4.65 -17.07
N ASP A 157 -1.41 -5.81 -17.41
CA ASP A 157 -2.04 -6.78 -18.31
C ASP A 157 -3.35 -7.34 -17.71
N SER A 158 -3.37 -7.64 -16.40
CA SER A 158 -4.57 -8.04 -15.67
C SER A 158 -5.69 -7.00 -15.79
N ALA A 159 -5.39 -5.73 -15.46
CA ALA A 159 -6.35 -4.63 -15.51
C ALA A 159 -6.90 -4.41 -16.93
N GLN A 160 -6.02 -4.42 -17.94
CA GLN A 160 -6.42 -4.30 -19.35
C GLN A 160 -7.33 -5.44 -19.81
N ARG A 161 -7.02 -6.68 -19.42
CA ARG A 161 -7.86 -7.84 -19.75
C ARG A 161 -9.20 -7.80 -19.05
N LEU A 162 -9.25 -7.36 -17.79
CA LEU A 162 -10.50 -7.22 -17.05
C LEU A 162 -11.40 -6.13 -17.67
N GLN A 163 -10.81 -5.00 -18.06
CA GLN A 163 -11.51 -3.93 -18.78
C GLN A 163 -12.05 -4.44 -20.13
N ALA A 164 -11.24 -5.16 -20.90
CA ALA A 164 -11.68 -5.73 -22.18
C ALA A 164 -12.79 -6.77 -22.01
N PHE A 165 -12.69 -7.63 -20.99
CA PHE A 165 -13.69 -8.66 -20.69
C PHE A 165 -15.02 -8.06 -20.25
N SER A 166 -14.99 -6.97 -19.48
CA SER A 166 -16.20 -6.37 -18.94
C SER A 166 -17.07 -5.67 -19.98
N ALA A 167 -16.49 -5.31 -21.13
CA ALA A 167 -17.11 -4.49 -22.17
C ALA A 167 -17.73 -3.19 -21.61
N LEU A 168 -17.25 -2.74 -20.44
CA LEU A 168 -17.65 -1.48 -19.85
C LEU A 168 -16.95 -0.34 -20.59
N PRO A 169 -17.58 0.84 -20.69
CA PRO A 169 -16.89 2.03 -21.16
C PRO A 169 -15.64 2.26 -20.32
N GLU A 170 -14.59 2.79 -20.94
CA GLU A 170 -13.45 3.30 -20.20
C GLU A 170 -13.92 4.46 -19.32
N THR A 171 -14.13 4.18 -18.05
CA THR A 171 -14.47 5.19 -17.06
C THR A 171 -13.18 5.70 -16.45
N VAL A 172 -12.81 6.93 -16.80
CA VAL A 172 -11.84 7.69 -16.01
C VAL A 172 -12.52 7.99 -14.67
N VAL A 173 -12.26 7.15 -13.67
CA VAL A 173 -12.72 7.38 -12.31
C VAL A 173 -11.67 8.24 -11.61
N GLU A 174 -12.08 9.44 -11.20
CA GLU A 174 -11.23 10.28 -10.37
C GLU A 174 -10.96 9.57 -9.03
N ALA A 175 -9.69 9.27 -8.76
CA ALA A 175 -9.28 8.60 -7.54
C ALA A 175 -9.63 9.48 -6.33
N PRO A 176 -10.31 8.93 -5.31
CA PRO A 176 -10.52 9.67 -4.08
C PRO A 176 -9.18 9.97 -3.41
N PHE A 177 -9.12 11.03 -2.59
CA PHE A 177 -7.86 11.38 -1.94
C PHE A 177 -7.38 10.26 -1.01
N GLU A 178 -8.26 9.41 -0.46
CA GLU A 178 -7.87 8.24 0.32
C GLU A 178 -7.10 7.20 -0.52
N ALA A 179 -7.45 7.03 -1.80
CA ALA A 179 -6.70 6.16 -2.70
C ALA A 179 -5.29 6.71 -2.93
N LEU A 180 -5.18 7.99 -3.29
CA LEU A 180 -3.88 8.64 -3.49
C LEU A 180 -3.01 8.57 -2.21
N LYS A 181 -3.59 8.82 -1.03
CA LYS A 181 -2.90 8.68 0.26
C LYS A 181 -2.30 7.29 0.48
N ASN A 182 -3.01 6.24 0.05
CA ASN A 182 -2.62 4.85 0.26
C ASN A 182 -1.28 4.50 -0.42
N GLY A 183 -0.96 5.15 -1.55
CA GLY A 183 0.34 5.02 -2.23
C GLY A 183 1.33 6.12 -1.84
N ASN A 184 0.85 7.37 -1.75
CA ASN A 184 1.67 8.54 -1.43
C ASN A 184 2.39 8.40 -0.09
N ILE A 185 1.81 7.74 0.91
CA ILE A 185 2.46 7.57 2.22
C ILE A 185 3.72 6.68 2.12
N LEU A 186 3.67 5.64 1.29
CA LEU A 186 4.80 4.74 1.06
C LEU A 186 5.91 5.48 0.31
N LEU A 187 5.56 6.22 -0.74
CA LEU A 187 6.50 7.04 -1.49
C LEU A 187 7.14 8.12 -0.62
N MET A 188 6.35 8.82 0.20
CA MET A 188 6.88 9.80 1.16
C MET A 188 7.90 9.14 2.10
N TYR A 189 7.58 7.99 2.69
CA TYR A 189 8.51 7.31 3.59
C TYR A 189 9.74 6.74 2.88
N ALA A 190 9.60 6.27 1.64
CA ALA A 190 10.70 5.78 0.81
C ALA A 190 11.67 6.90 0.40
N LEU A 191 11.14 8.07 0.02
CA LEU A 191 11.93 9.22 -0.43
C LEU A 191 12.51 10.06 0.71
N ARG A 192 12.01 9.89 1.94
CA ARG A 192 12.46 10.62 3.13
C ARG A 192 13.14 9.66 4.09
N ARG A 193 14.46 9.60 4.00
CA ARG A 193 15.30 8.65 4.75
C ARG A 193 15.06 8.63 6.27
N GLN A 194 14.66 9.75 6.88
CA GLN A 194 14.32 9.81 8.30
C GLN A 194 13.11 8.93 8.68
N TYR A 195 12.20 8.66 7.73
CA TYR A 195 11.01 7.83 7.94
C TYR A 195 11.24 6.37 7.54
N HIS A 196 12.47 5.96 7.27
CA HIS A 196 12.75 4.60 6.84
C HIS A 196 12.28 3.50 7.82
N PRO A 197 12.39 3.65 9.17
CA PRO A 197 11.76 2.70 10.08
C PRO A 197 10.23 2.63 9.93
N ARG A 198 9.56 3.76 9.67
CA ARG A 198 8.12 3.80 9.38
C ARG A 198 7.78 3.09 8.07
N LEU A 199 8.60 3.27 7.03
CA LEU A 199 8.45 2.55 5.77
C LEU A 199 8.46 1.04 6.00
N LEU A 200 9.45 0.53 6.74
CA LEU A 200 9.58 -0.90 7.01
C LEU A 200 8.36 -1.45 7.77
N GLY A 201 7.86 -0.72 8.78
CA GLY A 201 6.60 -1.07 9.46
C GLY A 201 5.40 -1.07 8.51
N ALA A 202 5.27 -0.04 7.68
CA ALA A 202 4.19 0.10 6.70
C ALA A 202 4.21 -1.02 5.63
N LEU A 203 5.39 -1.37 5.10
CA LEU A 203 5.56 -2.48 4.16
C LEU A 203 5.21 -3.82 4.82
N THR A 204 5.67 -4.02 6.07
CA THR A 204 5.42 -5.28 6.79
C THR A 204 3.93 -5.54 6.98
N ILE A 205 3.13 -4.55 7.38
CA ILE A 205 1.67 -4.75 7.49
C ILE A 205 0.99 -4.82 6.11
N LEU A 206 1.46 -4.05 5.12
CA LEU A 206 0.92 -4.09 3.75
C LEU A 206 1.04 -5.50 3.17
N GLU A 207 2.24 -6.05 3.11
CA GLU A 207 2.47 -7.36 2.49
C GLU A 207 1.84 -8.49 3.28
N HIS A 208 1.87 -8.41 4.61
CA HIS A 208 1.27 -9.47 5.43
C HIS A 208 -0.27 -9.49 5.36
N THR A 209 -0.90 -8.40 4.92
CA THR A 209 -2.36 -8.32 4.72
C THR A 209 -2.78 -8.55 3.26
N ALA A 210 -1.85 -8.39 2.31
CA ALA A 210 -2.10 -8.55 0.88
C ALA A 210 -2.66 -9.93 0.47
N PRO A 211 -2.20 -11.09 1.01
CA PRO A 211 -2.75 -12.40 0.65
C PRO A 211 -4.25 -12.52 0.86
N TYR A 212 -4.78 -11.90 1.92
CA TYR A 212 -6.21 -11.93 2.19
C TYR A 212 -6.98 -11.19 1.09
N ARG A 213 -6.61 -9.93 0.81
CA ARG A 213 -7.17 -9.11 -0.27
C ARG A 213 -7.13 -9.82 -1.62
N PHE A 214 -5.97 -10.35 -2.00
CA PHE A 214 -5.80 -11.06 -3.26
C PHE A 214 -6.66 -12.33 -3.32
N SER A 215 -6.74 -13.09 -2.23
CA SER A 215 -7.59 -14.30 -2.19
C SER A 215 -9.08 -13.99 -2.44
N ARG A 216 -9.57 -12.86 -1.92
CA ARG A 216 -10.96 -12.41 -2.07
C ARG A 216 -11.21 -11.87 -3.47
N THR A 217 -10.25 -11.14 -4.02
CA THR A 217 -10.28 -10.64 -5.41
C THR A 217 -10.31 -11.80 -6.42
N VAL A 218 -9.44 -12.79 -6.26
CA VAL A 218 -9.42 -14.00 -7.10
C VAL A 218 -10.75 -14.75 -7.02
N LYS A 219 -11.33 -14.86 -5.82
CA LYS A 219 -12.65 -15.47 -5.63
C LYS A 219 -13.74 -14.70 -6.39
N ALA A 220 -13.75 -13.37 -6.32
CA ALA A 220 -14.66 -12.52 -7.07
C ALA A 220 -14.52 -12.73 -8.59
N MET A 221 -13.29 -12.66 -9.09
CA MET A 221 -12.97 -12.82 -10.52
C MET A 221 -13.47 -14.16 -11.06
N ARG A 222 -13.20 -15.27 -10.35
CA ARG A 222 -13.66 -16.60 -10.75
C ARG A 222 -15.19 -16.74 -10.71
N ARG A 223 -15.85 -16.20 -9.67
CA ARG A 223 -17.32 -16.19 -9.56
C ARG A 223 -17.96 -15.45 -10.73
N LEU A 224 -17.33 -14.38 -11.20
CA LEU A 224 -17.81 -13.54 -12.29
C LEU A 224 -17.37 -14.02 -13.69
N GLY A 225 -16.67 -15.16 -13.79
CA GLY A 225 -16.27 -15.75 -15.06
C GLY A 225 -15.11 -15.03 -15.75
N VAL A 226 -14.34 -14.22 -15.02
CA VAL A 226 -13.16 -13.52 -15.56
C VAL A 226 -12.12 -14.55 -16.03
N PRO A 227 -11.48 -14.37 -17.20
CA PRO A 227 -10.49 -15.30 -17.72
C PRO A 227 -9.28 -15.47 -16.80
N GLU A 228 -8.72 -16.69 -16.72
CA GLU A 228 -7.58 -16.99 -15.83
C GLU A 228 -6.33 -16.15 -16.15
N GLN A 229 -6.17 -15.67 -17.39
CA GLN A 229 -5.08 -14.76 -17.75
C GLN A 229 -5.15 -13.43 -17.00
N ALA A 230 -6.37 -12.90 -16.76
CA ALA A 230 -6.54 -11.71 -15.92
C ALA A 230 -6.42 -12.05 -14.43
N ILE A 231 -6.71 -13.28 -14.02
CA ILE A 231 -6.60 -13.72 -12.61
C ILE A 231 -5.14 -13.94 -12.20
N TYR A 232 -4.25 -14.23 -13.15
CA TYR A 232 -2.89 -14.71 -12.92
C TYR A 232 -2.10 -13.88 -11.90
N TYR A 233 -2.00 -12.56 -12.11
CA TYR A 233 -1.33 -11.63 -11.20
C TYR A 233 -1.84 -11.76 -9.76
N HIS A 234 -3.16 -11.63 -9.59
CA HIS A 234 -3.80 -11.66 -8.28
C HIS A 234 -3.63 -13.01 -7.59
N HIS A 235 -3.71 -14.11 -8.34
CA HIS A 235 -3.56 -15.46 -7.79
C HIS A 235 -2.14 -15.76 -7.33
N MET A 236 -1.13 -15.24 -8.03
CA MET A 236 0.27 -15.40 -7.66
C MET A 236 0.57 -14.75 -6.30
N HIS A 237 0.11 -13.52 -6.10
CA HIS A 237 0.32 -12.72 -4.88
C HIS A 237 -0.35 -13.32 -3.63
N VAL A 238 -1.32 -14.22 -3.78
CA VAL A 238 -1.87 -14.97 -2.63
C VAL A 238 -0.77 -15.76 -1.91
N LYS A 239 0.21 -16.29 -2.63
CA LYS A 239 1.29 -17.12 -2.07
C LYS A 239 2.57 -16.34 -1.84
N ILE A 240 2.98 -15.49 -2.78
CA ILE A 240 4.23 -14.75 -2.72
C ILE A 240 4.26 -13.81 -1.51
N ASP A 241 3.25 -12.96 -1.35
CA ASP A 241 3.22 -11.96 -0.28
C ASP A 241 3.08 -12.58 1.12
N ALA A 242 2.51 -13.79 1.21
CA ALA A 242 2.46 -14.54 2.46
C ALA A 242 3.86 -14.94 2.94
N ASN A 243 4.82 -15.10 2.03
CA ASN A 243 6.23 -15.28 2.34
C ASN A 243 6.89 -13.93 2.65
N HIS A 244 6.68 -12.91 1.82
CA HIS A 244 7.33 -11.61 2.02
C HIS A 244 6.97 -10.95 3.35
N GLY A 245 5.70 -10.95 3.76
CA GLY A 245 5.29 -10.42 5.06
C GLY A 245 5.96 -11.13 6.25
N LYS A 246 6.21 -12.45 6.14
CA LYS A 246 6.97 -13.21 7.15
C LYS A 246 8.46 -12.88 7.11
N GLN A 247 9.03 -12.68 5.92
CA GLN A 247 10.44 -12.32 5.76
C GLN A 247 10.70 -10.91 6.29
N LEU A 248 9.87 -9.92 5.96
CA LEU A 248 9.95 -8.58 6.53
C LEU A 248 9.87 -8.64 8.06
N LEU A 249 8.89 -9.35 8.61
CA LEU A 249 8.74 -9.44 10.06
C LEU A 249 9.97 -10.07 10.76
N ASN A 250 10.41 -11.25 10.29
CA ASN A 250 11.41 -12.04 11.01
C ASN A 250 12.87 -11.73 10.63
N ARG A 251 13.11 -11.33 9.37
CA ARG A 251 14.46 -11.07 8.84
C ARG A 251 14.81 -9.59 8.76
N VAL A 252 13.82 -8.69 8.84
CA VAL A 252 14.03 -7.23 8.79
C VAL A 252 13.64 -6.57 10.10
N ILE A 253 12.37 -6.63 10.51
CA ILE A 253 11.85 -5.87 11.64
C ILE A 253 12.43 -6.33 12.98
N VAL A 254 12.37 -7.63 13.29
CA VAL A 254 12.91 -8.16 14.55
C VAL A 254 14.41 -7.85 14.70
N PRO A 255 15.28 -8.16 13.73
CA PRO A 255 16.71 -7.81 13.81
C PRO A 255 16.97 -6.30 13.91
N LEU A 256 16.16 -5.47 13.25
CA LEU A 256 16.28 -4.01 13.34
C LEU A 256 15.97 -3.51 14.75
N ILE A 257 14.91 -4.01 15.38
CA ILE A 257 14.56 -3.66 16.77
C ILE A 257 15.66 -4.10 17.73
N GLU A 258 16.22 -5.30 17.55
CA GLU A 258 17.31 -5.82 18.38
C GLU A 258 18.60 -5.00 18.22
N ALA A 259 18.95 -4.60 17.00
CA ALA A 259 20.13 -3.79 16.72
C ALA A 259 19.96 -2.32 17.13
N SER A 260 18.74 -1.78 17.05
CA SER A 260 18.42 -0.39 17.35
C SER A 260 17.03 -0.27 17.98
N PRO A 261 16.91 -0.46 19.30
CA PRO A 261 15.63 -0.35 20.01
C PRO A 261 14.92 1.00 19.81
N ALA A 262 15.67 2.08 19.56
CA ALA A 262 15.12 3.40 19.25
C ALA A 262 14.28 3.45 17.96
N ALA A 263 14.42 2.46 17.07
CA ALA A 263 13.62 2.36 15.85
C ALA A 263 12.21 1.78 16.10
N LEU A 264 12.01 1.10 17.24
CA LEU A 264 10.78 0.35 17.53
C LEU A 264 9.53 1.23 17.48
N GLU A 265 9.57 2.40 18.12
CA GLU A 265 8.43 3.32 18.14
C GLU A 265 8.06 3.77 16.72
N GLU A 266 9.06 4.10 15.91
CA GLU A 266 8.85 4.54 14.53
C GLU A 266 8.32 3.41 13.63
N ILE A 267 8.78 2.17 13.84
CA ILE A 267 8.21 0.99 13.16
C ILE A 267 6.73 0.82 13.53
N CYS A 268 6.38 0.92 14.82
CA CYS A 268 5.00 0.83 15.27
C CYS A 268 4.12 1.94 14.68
N ARG A 269 4.62 3.19 14.65
CA ARG A 269 3.94 4.31 14.00
C ARG A 269 3.71 4.05 12.52
N GLY A 270 4.70 3.50 11.81
CA GLY A 270 4.56 3.07 10.42
C GLY A 270 3.42 2.07 10.21
N CYS A 271 3.37 1.02 11.04
CA CYS A 271 2.29 0.02 11.00
C CYS A 271 0.90 0.65 11.25
N LEU A 272 0.76 1.48 12.28
CA LEU A 272 -0.50 2.11 12.67
C LEU A 272 -1.00 3.12 11.63
N ILE A 273 -0.10 3.95 11.09
CA ILE A 273 -0.46 4.91 10.05
C ILE A 273 -0.90 4.18 8.78
N ARG A 274 -0.16 3.13 8.37
CA ARG A 274 -0.52 2.30 7.23
C ARG A 274 -1.87 1.62 7.42
N TYR A 275 -2.14 1.07 8.61
CA TYR A 275 -3.42 0.50 9.00
C TYR A 275 -4.56 1.50 8.77
N ASN A 276 -4.43 2.71 9.34
CA ASN A 276 -5.48 3.72 9.29
C ASN A 276 -5.76 4.17 7.85
N ILE A 277 -4.71 4.39 7.06
CA ILE A 277 -4.82 4.79 5.66
C ILE A 277 -5.46 3.68 4.82
N ALA A 278 -5.12 2.40 5.04
CA ALA A 278 -5.77 1.29 4.35
C ALA A 278 -7.26 1.22 4.67
N ALA A 279 -7.61 1.32 5.95
CA ALA A 279 -8.99 1.26 6.40
C ALA A 279 -9.83 2.39 5.79
N ASP A 280 -9.30 3.63 5.78
CA ASP A 280 -9.95 4.76 5.14
C ASP A 280 -10.12 4.55 3.64
N TYR A 281 -9.09 4.04 2.96
CA TYR A 281 -9.15 3.74 1.54
C TYR A 281 -10.26 2.73 1.22
N TYR A 282 -10.28 1.56 1.87
CA TYR A 282 -11.31 0.56 1.60
C TYR A 282 -12.71 1.04 1.99
N ARG A 283 -12.85 1.83 3.07
CA ARG A 283 -14.13 2.46 3.44
C ARG A 283 -14.59 3.47 2.37
N SER A 284 -13.67 4.26 1.81
CA SER A 284 -13.92 5.23 0.74
C SER A 284 -14.35 4.55 -0.56
N ILE A 285 -13.76 3.39 -0.89
CA ILE A 285 -14.19 2.55 -2.03
C ILE A 285 -15.56 1.93 -1.76
N ALA A 286 -15.77 1.32 -0.59
CA ALA A 286 -17.04 0.73 -0.21
C ALA A 286 -18.21 1.73 -0.31
N GLN A 287 -18.01 2.97 0.18
CA GLN A 287 -19.02 4.04 0.07
C GLN A 287 -19.37 4.37 -1.39
N ARG A 288 -18.36 4.43 -2.28
CA ARG A 288 -18.57 4.72 -3.71
C ARG A 288 -19.27 3.59 -4.46
N LEU A 289 -19.10 2.34 -4.01
CA LEU A 289 -19.86 1.20 -4.51
C LEU A 289 -21.26 1.08 -3.91
N ASN A 290 -21.72 2.04 -3.09
CA ASN A 290 -22.95 1.95 -2.31
C ASN A 290 -23.03 0.66 -1.48
N PHE A 291 -21.89 0.26 -0.90
CA PHE A 291 -21.79 -0.94 -0.06
C PHE A 291 -22.88 -0.92 1.03
N PRO A 292 -23.72 -1.98 1.13
CA PRO A 292 -24.85 -1.98 2.05
C PRO A 292 -24.39 -1.82 3.50
N ALA A 293 -24.87 -0.80 4.19
CA ALA A 293 -24.55 -0.57 5.60
C ALA A 293 -24.92 -1.77 6.51
N SER A 294 -25.87 -2.61 6.07
CA SER A 294 -26.26 -3.85 6.76
C SER A 294 -25.18 -4.93 6.76
N LEU A 295 -24.13 -4.79 5.96
CA LEU A 295 -23.00 -5.71 5.89
C LEU A 295 -21.75 -5.19 6.60
N ALA A 296 -21.79 -3.99 7.19
CA ALA A 296 -20.66 -3.36 7.88
C ALA A 296 -20.55 -3.75 9.38
N GLN A 297 -21.32 -4.73 9.85
CA GLN A 297 -21.38 -5.20 11.24
C GLN A 297 -20.74 -6.57 11.41
#